data_AF-A0A6B1DZE5-F1
#
_entry.id   AF-A0A6B1DZE5-F1
#
_cell.length_a   1.000
_cell.length_b   1.000
_cell.length_c   1.000
_cell.angle_alpha   90.00
_cell.angle_beta   90.00
_cell.angle_gamma   90.00
#
_symmetry.space_group_name_H-M   'P 1'
#
loop_
_entity.id
_entity.type
_entity.pdbx_description
1 polymer ?
#
loop_
_entity_poly.entity_id
_entity_poly.type
_entity_poly.pdbx_seq_one_letter_code
_entity_poly.pdbx_strand_id
1 'polypeptide(L)'
;MEALLQCPDWSPHIVPPWRALCDYPRLELAADDITRLRNGQFIERRGKLDAPAVFGFDRHQNLVAILQPRGERWKPRKVFPPATEDMAKD
;
A
#
# COMPACT_ATOMS: atom_id res chain seq x y z
N MET A 1 4.68 -23.26 -18.42
CA MET A 1 3.56 -22.93 -17.52
C MET A 1 3.40 -23.97 -16.41
N GLU A 2 3.63 -25.27 -16.70
CA GLU A 2 3.61 -26.37 -15.70
C GLU A 2 4.64 -26.26 -14.55
N ALA A 3 5.80 -25.64 -14.76
CA ALA A 3 6.86 -25.56 -13.74
C ALA A 3 6.49 -24.73 -12.49
N LEU A 4 5.58 -23.76 -12.60
CA LEU A 4 5.12 -22.95 -11.46
C LEU A 4 4.12 -23.70 -10.57
N LEU A 5 3.42 -24.69 -11.13
CA LEU A 5 2.41 -25.48 -10.41
C LEU A 5 3.04 -26.58 -9.54
N GLN A 6 4.31 -26.92 -9.79
CA GLN A 6 5.07 -27.94 -9.06
C GLN A 6 6.06 -27.35 -8.04
N CYS A 7 6.15 -26.03 -7.94
CA CYS A 7 7.01 -25.37 -6.97
C CYS A 7 6.26 -25.29 -5.62
N PRO A 8 6.71 -26.00 -4.57
CA PRO A 8 6.04 -25.94 -3.26
C PRO A 8 6.15 -24.55 -2.63
N ASP A 9 7.14 -23.75 -3.04
CA ASP A 9 7.30 -22.37 -2.61
C ASP A 9 7.16 -21.43 -3.82
N TRP A 10 5.96 -20.86 -3.95
CA TRP A 10 5.62 -19.87 -4.97
C TRP A 10 6.11 -18.45 -4.60
N SER A 11 6.59 -18.24 -3.38
CA SER A 11 6.97 -16.92 -2.85
C SER A 11 8.04 -16.21 -3.67
N PRO A 12 9.10 -16.89 -4.19
CA PRO A 12 10.11 -16.24 -5.03
C PRO A 12 9.57 -15.66 -6.34
N HIS A 13 8.38 -16.10 -6.77
CA HIS A 13 7.76 -15.66 -8.01
C HIS A 13 6.77 -14.51 -7.81
N ILE A 14 6.50 -14.11 -6.57
CA ILE A 14 5.64 -12.96 -6.26
C ILE A 14 6.40 -11.67 -6.55
N VAL A 15 5.80 -10.82 -7.38
CA VAL A 15 6.32 -9.48 -7.62
C VAL A 15 6.07 -8.61 -6.38
N PRO A 16 7.09 -7.90 -5.85
CA PRO A 16 6.89 -7.04 -4.69
C PRO A 16 5.97 -5.85 -5.04
N PRO A 17 5.19 -5.30 -4.08
CA PRO A 17 4.15 -4.32 -4.38
C PRO A 17 4.65 -3.04 -5.06
N TRP A 18 5.84 -2.56 -4.70
CA TRP A 18 6.44 -1.37 -5.32
C TRP A 18 6.75 -1.57 -6.82
N ARG A 19 7.02 -2.81 -7.24
CA ARG A 19 7.27 -3.14 -8.65
C ARG A 19 5.96 -3.27 -9.41
N ALA A 20 4.90 -3.78 -8.76
CA ALA A 20 3.57 -3.87 -9.35
C ALA A 20 2.87 -2.51 -9.48
N LEU A 21 3.25 -1.51 -8.69
CA LEU A 21 2.63 -0.19 -8.63
C LEU A 21 3.50 0.91 -9.26
N CYS A 22 4.53 0.58 -10.04
CA CYS A 22 5.53 1.53 -10.53
C CYS A 22 4.97 2.70 -11.34
N ASP A 23 3.77 2.57 -11.90
CA ASP A 23 3.11 3.62 -12.68
C ASP A 23 2.45 4.71 -11.81
N TYR A 24 2.30 4.47 -10.51
CA TYR A 24 1.72 5.46 -9.59
C TYR A 24 2.81 6.13 -8.75
N PRO A 25 2.65 7.42 -8.40
CA PRO A 25 3.56 8.06 -7.46
C PRO A 25 3.49 7.45 -6.06
N ARG A 26 4.64 7.48 -5.39
CA ARG A 26 4.79 7.10 -3.99
C ARG A 26 4.48 8.27 -3.07
N LEU A 27 3.74 7.99 -1.99
CA LEU A 27 3.48 8.91 -0.89
C LEU A 27 3.89 8.25 0.43
N GLU A 28 4.76 8.90 1.21
CA GLU A 28 5.03 8.47 2.58
C GLU A 28 3.91 8.97 3.50
N LEU A 29 3.41 8.10 4.38
CA LEU A 29 2.30 8.37 5.28
C LEU A 29 2.78 8.54 6.72
N ALA A 30 2.30 9.59 7.38
CA ALA A 30 2.49 9.78 8.80
C ALA A 30 1.66 8.77 9.62
N ALA A 31 2.08 8.48 10.84
CA ALA A 31 1.40 7.50 11.72
C ALA A 31 -0.08 7.83 11.95
N ASP A 32 -0.43 9.11 12.14
CA ASP A 32 -1.82 9.56 12.29
C ASP A 32 -2.64 9.31 11.02
N ASP A 33 -2.07 9.57 9.84
CA ASP A 33 -2.73 9.34 8.56
C ASP A 33 -2.94 7.84 8.31
N ILE A 34 -1.97 7.00 8.66
CA ILE A 34 -2.11 5.52 8.62
C ILE A 34 -3.29 5.07 9.48
N THR A 35 -3.38 5.59 10.72
CA THR A 35 -4.47 5.25 11.65
C THR A 35 -5.82 5.67 11.09
N ARG A 36 -5.92 6.89 10.56
CA ARG A 36 -7.14 7.39 9.88
C ARG A 36 -7.55 6.52 8.70
N LEU A 37 -6.60 6.19 7.82
CA LEU A 37 -6.87 5.34 6.65
C LEU A 37 -7.34 3.95 7.05
N ARG A 38 -6.75 3.33 8.06
CA ARG A 38 -7.20 2.02 8.61
C ARG A 38 -8.61 2.07 9.18
N ASN A 39 -9.04 3.21 9.69
CA ASN A 39 -10.42 3.47 10.12
C ASN A 39 -11.35 3.91 8.97
N GLY A 40 -10.91 3.82 7.71
CA GLY A 40 -11.71 4.20 6.53
C GLY A 40 -11.86 5.70 6.30
N GLN A 41 -11.10 6.53 7.00
CA GLN A 41 -11.16 7.99 6.90
C GLN A 41 -10.29 8.52 5.76
N PHE A 42 -10.55 9.76 5.36
CA PHE A 42 -9.74 10.45 4.35
C PHE A 42 -8.59 11.19 5.03
N ILE A 43 -7.53 11.47 4.26
CA ILE A 43 -6.40 12.28 4.71
C ILE A 43 -6.23 13.49 3.79
N GLU A 44 -5.58 14.54 4.28
CA GLU A 44 -5.36 15.77 3.51
C GLU A 44 -4.29 15.55 2.42
N ARG A 45 -4.45 16.19 1.25
CA ARG A 45 -3.42 16.23 0.22
C ARG A 45 -2.37 17.26 0.62
N ARG A 46 -1.20 16.79 1.04
CA ARG A 46 -0.05 17.66 1.29
C ARG A 46 0.74 17.83 -0.01
N GLY A 47 0.89 19.07 -0.47
CA GLY A 47 1.65 19.42 -1.67
C GLY A 47 0.85 19.36 -2.98
N LYS A 48 1.54 19.61 -4.10
CA LYS A 48 0.95 19.73 -5.44
C LYS A 48 1.04 18.42 -6.26
N LEU A 49 0.92 17.28 -5.60
CA LEU A 49 1.00 15.99 -6.29
C LEU A 49 -0.29 15.74 -7.06
N ASP A 50 -0.26 15.97 -8.38
CA ASP A 50 -1.39 15.73 -9.27
C ASP A 50 -1.24 14.39 -9.98
N ALA A 51 -1.99 13.39 -9.49
CA ALA A 51 -1.98 12.04 -10.02
C ALA A 51 -3.36 11.39 -9.81
N PRO A 52 -3.80 10.51 -10.74
CA PRO A 52 -5.10 9.85 -10.65
C PRO A 52 -5.17 8.85 -9.48
N ALA A 53 -4.02 8.34 -9.04
CA ALA A 53 -3.87 7.55 -7.84
C ALA A 53 -2.44 7.64 -7.33
N VAL A 54 -2.26 7.36 -6.03
CA VAL A 54 -0.95 7.24 -5.39
C VAL A 54 -0.94 5.99 -4.51
N PHE A 55 0.25 5.44 -4.28
CA PHE A 55 0.42 4.40 -3.28
C PHE A 55 1.08 4.98 -2.02
N GLY A 56 0.54 4.62 -0.86
CA GLY A 56 0.95 5.09 0.45
C GLY A 56 1.81 4.06 1.17
N PHE A 57 2.97 4.47 1.68
CA PHE A 57 3.91 3.63 2.43
C PHE A 57 4.14 4.18 3.84
N ASP A 58 4.43 3.30 4.79
CA ASP A 58 4.93 3.71 6.11
C ASP A 58 6.44 4.01 6.09
N ARG A 59 6.98 4.43 7.24
CA ARG A 59 8.42 4.67 7.45
C ARG A 59 9.30 3.42 7.28
N HIS A 60 8.71 2.23 7.36
CA HIS A 60 9.39 0.94 7.21
C HIS A 60 9.32 0.42 5.76
N GLN A 61 8.80 1.23 4.84
CA GLN A 61 8.57 0.85 3.45
C GLN A 61 7.56 -0.30 3.26
N ASN A 62 6.60 -0.46 4.18
CA ASN A 62 5.45 -1.32 3.97
C ASN A 62 4.36 -0.57 3.21
N LEU A 63 3.70 -1.25 2.25
CA LEU A 63 2.54 -0.71 1.56
C LEU A 63 1.34 -0.64 2.52
N VAL A 64 0.76 0.55 2.67
CA VAL A 64 -0.38 0.80 3.57
C VAL A 64 -1.67 0.97 2.79
N ALA A 65 -1.66 1.73 1.69
CA ALA A 65 -2.89 2.04 0.96
C ALA A 65 -2.65 2.40 -0.51
N ILE A 66 -3.70 2.26 -1.33
CA ILE A 66 -3.83 2.96 -2.62
C ILE A 66 -4.87 4.05 -2.43
N LEU A 67 -4.53 5.27 -2.79
CA LEU A 67 -5.33 6.46 -2.59
C LEU A 67 -5.69 7.09 -3.94
N GLN A 68 -6.87 7.71 -4.00
CA GLN A 68 -7.32 8.47 -5.17
C GLN A 68 -7.68 9.90 -4.73
N PRO A 69 -7.47 10.90 -5.60
CA PRO A 69 -7.79 12.29 -5.26
C PRO A 69 -9.31 12.47 -5.14
N ARG A 70 -9.73 13.28 -4.16
CA ARG A 70 -11.11 13.74 -4.00
C ARG A 70 -11.10 15.17 -3.46
N GLY A 71 -10.99 16.13 -4.36
CA GLY A 71 -10.70 17.53 -4.01
C GLY A 71 -9.35 17.63 -3.30
N GLU A 72 -9.34 18.32 -2.16
CA GLU A 72 -8.17 18.53 -1.30
C GLU A 72 -7.81 17.31 -0.43
N ARG A 73 -8.51 16.18 -0.59
CA ARG A 73 -8.29 14.97 0.21
C ARG A 73 -7.90 13.77 -0.63
N TRP A 74 -7.15 12.87 -0.01
CA TRP A 74 -6.93 11.51 -0.48
C TRP A 74 -8.00 10.59 0.11
N LYS A 75 -8.77 9.96 -0.78
CA LYS A 75 -9.74 8.92 -0.44
C LYS A 75 -9.07 7.54 -0.53
N PRO A 76 -9.21 6.66 0.47
CA PRO A 76 -8.74 5.28 0.35
C PRO A 76 -9.53 4.53 -0.73
N ARG A 77 -8.81 3.96 -1.71
CA ARG A 77 -9.34 2.98 -2.67
C ARG A 77 -9.14 1.56 -2.17
N LYS A 78 -7.97 1.28 -1.57
CA LYS A 78 -7.64 0.01 -0.92
C LYS A 78 -6.74 0.31 0.28
N VAL A 79 -6.99 -0.34 1.40
CA VAL A 79 -6.13 -0.30 2.59
C VAL A 79 -5.66 -1.72 2.87
N PHE A 80 -4.37 -1.87 3.15
CA PHE A 80 -3.74 -3.15 3.44
C PHE A 80 -3.63 -3.31 4.97
N PRO A 81 -3.76 -4.55 5.48
CA PRO A 81 -3.46 -4.81 6.87
C PRO A 81 -2.00 -4.41 7.17
N PRO A 82 -1.65 -4.17 8.45
CA PRO A 82 -0.24 -4.11 8.82
C PRO A 82 0.49 -5.32 8.23
N ALA A 83 1.72 -5.12 7.75
CA ALA A 83 2.60 -6.22 7.42
C ALA A 83 2.77 -7.03 8.72
N THR A 84 2.01 -8.10 8.85
CA THR A 84 2.04 -8.93 10.06
C THR A 84 3.41 -9.57 10.11
N GLU A 85 4.07 -9.47 11.26
CA GLU A 85 4.88 -10.56 11.81
C GLU A 85 3.99 -11.81 11.81
N ASP A 86 4.02 -12.57 10.72
CA ASP A 86 3.54 -13.95 10.71
C ASP A 86 4.55 -14.76 11.54
N MET A 87 4.46 -14.69 12.88
CA MET A 87 5.11 -15.58 13.86
C MET A 87 4.80 -15.14 15.31
N ALA A 88 3.53 -15.19 15.70
CA ALA A 88 3.16 -15.32 17.12
C ALA A 88 1.77 -15.98 17.21
N LYS A 89 1.70 -17.24 16.77
CA LYS A 89 0.77 -18.18 17.41
C LYS A 89 1.59 -18.90 18.47
N ASP A 90 1.34 -18.56 19.74
CA ASP A 90 1.59 -19.47 20.86
C ASP A 90 0.38 -20.41 20.98
#